data_AF-A0A6S7IZ28-F1
#
_entry.id   AF-A0A6S7IZ28-F1
#
_cell.length_a   1.000
_cell.length_b   1.000
_cell.length_c   1.000
_cell.angle_alpha   90.00
_cell.angle_beta   90.00
_cell.angle_gamma   90.00
#
_symmetry.space_group_name_H-M   'P 1'
#
loop_
_entity.id
_entity.type
_entity.pdbx_description
1 polymer ?
#
loop_
_entity_poly.entity_id
_entity_poly.type
_entity_poly.pdbx_seq_one_letter_code
_entity_poly.pdbx_strand_id
1 'polypeptide(L)'
;MADHKALYDNYIIHIQRILVKRIPSFKCLVECAPKYIKHKHSEEMNQKSKKMQMGMIFESEVSNDGIVKVLQHVQQYLPTVGKDEKVKIAEQEIVGERAVNAVKSMANG
;
A
#
# COMPACT_ATOMS: atom_id res chain seq x y z
N MET A 1 -0.76 26.46 6.11
CA MET A 1 0.57 27.06 6.37
C MET A 1 1.66 26.01 6.68
N ALA A 2 1.39 24.93 7.41
CA ALA A 2 2.39 23.89 7.72
C ALA A 2 2.87 23.06 6.51
N ASP A 3 2.00 22.76 5.54
CA ASP A 3 2.36 21.95 4.36
C ASP A 3 3.43 22.57 3.47
N HIS A 4 3.41 23.89 3.31
CA HIS A 4 4.42 24.58 2.51
C HIS A 4 5.82 24.43 3.11
N LYS A 5 5.94 24.41 4.44
CA LYS A 5 7.23 24.26 5.12
C LYS A 5 7.85 22.88 4.86
N ALA A 6 7.06 21.82 5.00
CA ALA A 6 7.55 20.45 4.74
C ALA A 6 8.00 20.27 3.30
N LEU A 7 7.30 20.92 2.36
CA LEU A 7 7.69 20.93 0.95
C LEU A 7 9.04 21.63 0.72
N TYR A 8 9.27 22.79 1.33
CA TYR A 8 10.55 23.50 1.24
C TYR A 8 11.70 22.69 1.84
N ASP A 9 11.50 22.07 3.00
CA ASP A 9 12.50 21.23 3.65
C ASP A 9 12.91 20.04 2.74
N ASN A 10 11.95 19.44 2.03
CA ASN A 10 12.21 18.40 1.04
C ASN A 10 13.00 18.89 -0.18
N TYR A 11 12.69 20.09 -0.68
CA TYR A 11 13.42 20.69 -1.80
C TYR A 11 14.88 20.97 -1.44
N ILE A 12 15.17 21.42 -0.22
CA ILE A 12 16.55 21.67 0.24
C ILE A 12 17.38 20.39 0.15
N ILE A 13 16.85 19.25 0.59
CA ILE A 13 17.53 17.94 0.51
C ILE A 13 17.80 17.56 -0.95
N HIS A 14 16.84 17.79 -1.85
CA HIS A 14 17.03 17.50 -3.27
C HIS A 14 18.12 18.37 -3.90
N ILE A 15 18.11 19.67 -3.63
CA ILE A 15 19.10 20.62 -4.14
C ILE A 15 20.49 20.26 -3.60
N GLN A 16 20.61 19.95 -2.30
CA GLN A 16 21.87 19.52 -1.69
C GLN A 16 22.48 18.30 -2.42
N ARG A 17 21.67 17.30 -2.76
CA ARG A 17 22.14 16.13 -3.53
C ARG A 17 22.63 16.51 -4.92
N ILE A 18 21.94 17.42 -5.61
CA ILE A 18 22.34 17.88 -6.94
C ILE A 18 23.69 18.60 -6.86
N LEU A 19 23.86 19.50 -5.88
CA LEU A 19 25.08 20.25 -5.66
C LEU A 19 26.27 19.32 -5.39
N VAL A 20 26.13 18.39 -4.46
CA VAL A 20 27.18 17.40 -4.11
C VAL A 20 27.54 16.49 -5.29
N LYS A 21 26.55 16.11 -6.11
CA LYS A 21 26.76 15.24 -7.29
C LYS A 21 27.44 15.97 -8.45
N ARG A 22 27.11 17.25 -8.66
CA ARG A 22 27.53 18.03 -9.84
C ARG A 22 28.78 18.87 -9.61
N ILE A 23 29.03 19.34 -8.37
CA ILE A 23 30.15 20.22 -8.05
C ILE A 23 31.24 19.40 -7.36
N PRO A 24 32.42 19.22 -7.99
CA PRO A 24 33.51 18.40 -7.44
C PRO A 24 33.97 18.85 -6.05
N SER A 25 33.95 20.15 -5.77
CA SER A 25 34.35 20.73 -4.49
C SER A 25 33.46 20.31 -3.31
N PHE A 26 32.23 19.85 -3.58
CA PHE A 26 31.30 19.35 -2.56
C PHE A 26 31.29 17.83 -2.42
N LYS A 27 32.17 17.11 -3.14
CA LYS A 27 32.28 15.64 -2.99
C LYS A 27 32.69 15.20 -1.58
N CYS A 28 33.42 16.04 -0.84
CA CYS A 28 33.76 15.76 0.55
C CYS A 28 32.54 15.69 1.49
N LEU A 29 31.40 16.24 1.07
CA LEU A 29 30.15 16.30 1.85
C LEU A 29 29.15 15.21 1.44
N VAL A 30 29.55 14.23 0.63
CA VAL A 30 28.69 13.11 0.19
C VAL A 30 28.12 12.32 1.36
N GLU A 31 28.92 12.09 2.40
CA GLU A 31 28.50 11.33 3.58
C GLU A 31 27.53 12.12 4.48
N CYS A 32 27.62 13.45 4.45
CA CYS A 32 26.73 14.33 5.22
C CYS A 32 25.39 14.59 4.53
N ALA A 33 25.27 14.34 3.22
CA ALA A 33 24.06 14.58 2.46
C ALA A 33 23.02 13.45 2.70
N PRO A 34 21.78 13.77 3.13
CA PRO A 34 20.76 12.76 3.38
C PRO A 34 20.44 12.00 2.09
N LYS A 35 20.53 10.66 2.09
CA LYS A 35 20.30 9.84 0.89
C LYS A 35 18.82 9.68 0.50
N TYR A 36 17.93 9.69 1.47
CA TYR A 36 16.47 9.59 1.27
C TYR A 36 15.75 10.59 2.18
N ILE A 37 14.60 11.08 1.72
CA ILE A 37 13.70 11.88 2.54
C ILE A 37 12.89 10.89 3.37
N LYS A 38 12.92 11.00 4.70
CA LYS A 38 12.16 10.10 5.57
C LYS A 38 10.67 10.40 5.44
N HIS A 39 9.92 9.42 4.96
CA HIS A 39 8.46 9.44 5.02
C HIS A 39 7.97 9.09 6.44
N LYS A 40 6.78 9.55 6.81
CA LYS A 40 6.18 9.32 8.15
C LYS A 40 6.16 7.85 8.56
N HIS A 41 5.92 6.95 7.60
CA HIS A 41 5.87 5.49 7.80
C HIS A 41 7.15 4.77 7.31
N SER A 42 8.25 5.51 7.09
CA SER A 42 9.48 4.93 6.56
C SER A 42 10.10 3.89 7.50
N GLU A 43 9.88 4.01 8.81
CA GLU A 43 10.39 3.06 9.80
C GLU A 43 9.54 1.78 9.84
N GLU A 44 8.22 1.91 9.74
CA GLU A 44 7.27 0.79 9.65
C GLU A 44 7.48 0.00 8.35
N MET A 45 7.65 0.68 7.21
CA MET A 45 7.87 0.04 5.92
C MET A 45 9.26 -0.58 5.76
N ASN A 46 10.22 -0.21 6.62
CA ASN A 46 11.55 -0.84 6.64
C ASN A 46 11.56 -2.16 7.43
N GLN A 47 10.45 -2.52 8.09
CA GLN A 47 10.33 -3.80 8.77
C GLN A 47 10.17 -4.93 7.75
N LYS A 48 10.77 -6.10 8.05
CA LYS A 48 10.63 -7.29 7.19
C LYS A 48 9.17 -7.71 7.15
N SER A 49 8.62 -7.85 5.94
CA SER A 49 7.25 -8.36 5.76
C SER A 49 7.11 -9.76 6.34
N LYS A 50 6.04 -9.98 7.11
CA LYS A 50 5.68 -11.31 7.61
C LYS A 50 4.96 -12.07 6.50
N LYS A 51 5.58 -13.13 5.99
CA LYS A 51 4.92 -14.06 5.06
C LYS A 51 4.11 -15.07 5.87
N MET A 52 2.85 -15.25 5.54
CA MET A 52 1.98 -16.25 6.14
C MET A 52 1.48 -17.18 5.04
N GLN A 53 1.51 -18.49 5.30
CA GLN A 53 0.91 -19.47 4.41
C GLN A 53 -0.60 -19.46 4.64
N MET A 54 -1.35 -19.14 3.59
CA MET A 54 -2.79 -18.89 3.64
C MET A 54 -3.63 -20.18 3.53
N GLY A 55 -2.98 -21.35 3.53
CA GLY A 55 -3.62 -22.64 3.26
C GLY A 55 -4.07 -22.81 1.80
N MET A 56 -4.82 -23.89 1.54
CA MET A 56 -5.53 -24.10 0.28
C MET A 56 -7.01 -23.81 0.50
N ILE A 57 -7.60 -22.98 -0.35
CA ILE A 57 -9.04 -22.71 -0.34
C ILE A 57 -9.70 -23.74 -1.27
N PHE A 58 -10.48 -24.66 -0.71
CA PHE A 58 -11.18 -25.70 -1.47
C PHE A 58 -12.52 -25.19 -2.01
N GLU A 59 -12.48 -24.13 -2.81
CA GLU A 59 -13.68 -23.55 -3.42
C GLU A 59 -13.47 -23.40 -4.92
N SER A 60 -14.56 -23.49 -5.69
CA SER A 60 -14.49 -23.40 -7.14
C SER A 60 -14.36 -21.95 -7.59
N GLU A 61 -13.21 -21.62 -8.18
CA GLU A 61 -12.92 -20.31 -8.81
C GLU A 61 -13.85 -19.99 -10.00
N VAL A 62 -14.52 -21.00 -10.54
CA VAL A 62 -15.39 -20.88 -11.72
C VAL A 62 -16.84 -20.59 -11.32
N SER A 63 -17.26 -21.01 -10.13
CA SER A 63 -18.62 -20.79 -9.63
C SER A 63 -18.74 -19.42 -8.94
N ASN A 64 -19.88 -18.75 -9.11
CA ASN A 64 -20.15 -17.48 -8.42
C ASN A 64 -20.16 -17.65 -6.89
N ASP A 65 -20.67 -18.77 -6.36
CA ASP A 65 -20.66 -19.04 -4.92
C ASP A 65 -19.22 -19.31 -4.39
N GLY A 66 -18.44 -20.09 -5.14
CA GLY A 66 -17.05 -20.39 -4.76
C GLY A 66 -16.16 -19.16 -4.77
N ILE A 67 -16.27 -18.27 -5.77
CA ILE A 67 -15.48 -17.04 -5.78
C ILE A 67 -15.88 -16.07 -4.66
N VAL A 68 -17.15 -16.04 -4.25
CA VAL A 68 -17.58 -15.26 -3.07
C VAL A 68 -16.88 -15.74 -1.81
N LYS A 69 -16.82 -17.05 -1.59
CA LYS A 69 -16.14 -17.63 -0.42
C LYS A 69 -14.63 -17.41 -0.44
N VAL A 70 -14.01 -17.51 -1.61
CA VAL A 70 -12.59 -17.16 -1.80
C VAL A 70 -12.36 -15.68 -1.43
N LEU A 71 -13.19 -14.77 -1.93
CA LEU A 71 -13.07 -13.34 -1.65
C LEU A 71 -13.28 -13.03 -0.16
N GLN A 72 -14.28 -13.61 0.48
CA GLN A 72 -14.51 -13.50 1.93
C GLN A 72 -13.31 -14.01 2.74
N HIS A 73 -12.68 -15.11 2.30
CA HIS A 73 -11.50 -15.65 2.96
C HIS A 73 -10.27 -14.74 2.78
N VAL A 74 -10.09 -14.07 1.64
CA VAL A 74 -8.98 -13.13 1.44
C VAL A 74 -9.19 -11.85 2.24
N GLN A 75 -10.44 -11.42 2.39
CA GLN A 75 -10.82 -10.17 3.06
C GLN A 75 -10.42 -10.12 4.54
N GLN A 76 -10.34 -11.26 5.23
CA GLN A 76 -9.89 -11.31 6.64
C GLN A 76 -8.45 -10.82 6.83
N TYR A 77 -7.66 -10.73 5.76
CA TYR A 77 -6.27 -10.29 5.80
C TYR A 77 -6.09 -8.84 5.35
N LEU A 78 -7.15 -8.18 4.90
CA LEU A 78 -7.12 -6.77 4.57
C LEU A 78 -7.27 -5.92 5.84
N PRO A 79 -6.54 -4.80 5.96
CA PRO A 79 -6.71 -3.89 7.09
C PRO A 79 -8.14 -3.35 7.12
N THR A 80 -8.86 -3.57 8.21
CA THR A 80 -10.17 -2.96 8.44
C THR A 80 -9.98 -1.60 9.08
N VAL A 81 -10.43 -0.54 8.40
CA VAL A 81 -10.40 0.81 8.96
C VAL A 81 -11.71 1.02 9.72
N GLY A 82 -11.74 0.70 11.01
CA GLY A 82 -12.90 0.91 11.87
C GLY A 82 -13.17 -0.26 12.84
N LYS A 83 -13.62 0.05 14.06
CA LYS A 83 -14.06 -0.96 15.03
C LYS A 83 -15.34 -1.64 14.53
N ASP A 84 -15.29 -2.96 14.40
CA ASP A 84 -16.45 -3.86 14.37
C ASP A 84 -17.46 -3.73 13.20
N GLU A 85 -17.03 -3.27 12.02
CA GLU A 85 -17.87 -3.42 10.82
C GLU A 85 -17.46 -4.64 10.01
N LYS A 86 -18.41 -5.58 9.83
CA LYS A 86 -18.33 -6.61 8.79
C LYS A 86 -18.10 -5.89 7.47
N VAL A 87 -16.91 -6.04 6.90
CA VAL A 87 -16.54 -5.40 5.64
C VAL A 87 -17.52 -5.85 4.56
N LYS A 88 -18.47 -4.97 4.21
CA LYS A 88 -19.33 -5.20 3.06
C LYS A 88 -18.43 -5.16 1.82
N ILE A 89 -18.58 -6.16 0.95
CA ILE A 89 -17.85 -6.28 -0.31
C ILE A 89 -18.27 -5.17 -1.31
N ALA A 90 -19.26 -4.36 -0.94
CA ALA A 90 -19.67 -3.19 -1.70
C ALA A 90 -18.52 -2.18 -1.73
N GLU A 91 -18.00 -1.92 -2.93
CA GLU A 91 -17.11 -0.79 -3.28
C GLU A 91 -15.59 -1.04 -3.27
N GLN A 92 -15.11 -2.28 -3.40
CA GLN A 92 -13.76 -2.48 -3.94
C GLN A 92 -13.82 -2.69 -5.46
N GLU A 93 -12.99 -1.94 -6.19
CA GLU A 93 -12.75 -2.15 -7.61
C GLU A 93 -11.94 -3.45 -7.77
N ILE A 94 -12.65 -4.58 -7.84
CA ILE A 94 -12.02 -5.88 -8.03
C ILE A 94 -11.75 -6.06 -9.53
N VAL A 95 -10.48 -6.25 -9.87
CA VAL A 95 -10.05 -6.48 -11.26
C VAL A 95 -10.38 -7.93 -11.64
N GLY A 96 -11.53 -8.12 -12.29
CA GLY A 96 -11.96 -9.38 -12.91
C GLY A 96 -13.47 -9.49 -13.06
N GLU A 97 -13.96 -9.67 -14.30
CA GLU A 97 -15.41 -9.67 -14.64
C GLU A 97 -16.25 -10.61 -13.75
N ARG A 98 -15.71 -11.78 -13.38
CA ARG A 98 -16.41 -12.76 -12.54
C ARG A 98 -16.53 -12.32 -11.09
N ALA A 99 -15.48 -11.72 -10.53
CA ALA A 99 -15.52 -11.19 -9.19
C ALA A 99 -16.52 -10.03 -9.12
N VAL A 100 -16.51 -9.13 -10.11
CA VAL A 100 -17.50 -8.04 -10.23
C VAL A 100 -18.92 -8.58 -10.29
N ASN A 101 -19.18 -9.63 -11.07
CA ASN A 101 -20.50 -10.24 -11.16
C ASN A 101 -20.94 -10.89 -9.84
N ALA A 102 -20.04 -11.56 -9.14
CA ALA A 102 -20.34 -12.16 -7.85
C ALA A 102 -20.63 -11.12 -6.76
N VAL A 103 -19.91 -9.99 -6.75
CA VAL A 103 -20.20 -8.84 -5.88
C VAL A 103 -21.56 -8.24 -6.21
N LYS A 104 -21.88 -8.04 -7.49
CA LYS A 104 -23.20 -7.54 -7.92
C LYS A 104 -24.33 -8.51 -7.52
N SER A 105 -24.11 -9.83 -7.64
CA SER A 105 -25.07 -10.83 -7.18
C SER A 105 -25.30 -10.76 -5.67
N MET A 106 -24.26 -10.51 -4.86
CA MET A 106 -24.42 -10.32 -3.41
C MET A 106 -25.11 -9.00 -3.03
N ALA A 107 -24.91 -7.94 -3.81
CA ALA A 107 -25.56 -6.64 -3.57
C ALA A 107 -27.05 -6.64 -3.95
N ASN A 108 -27.45 -7.52 -4.87
CA ASN A 108 -28.81 -7.64 -5.39
C ASN A 108 -29.63 -8.77 -4.73
N GLY A 109 -29.08 -9.43 -3.70
CA GLY A 109 -29.73 -10.51 -2.94
C GLY A 109 -30.57 -10.01 -1.77
#